data_AF-A0A2D5EJJ4-F1
#
_entry.id   AF-A0A2D5EJJ4-F1
#
_cell.length_a   1.000
_cell.length_b   1.000
_cell.length_c   1.000
_cell.angle_alpha   90.00
_cell.angle_beta   90.00
_cell.angle_gamma   90.00
#
_symmetry.space_group_name_H-M   'P 1'
#
loop_
_entity.id
_entity.type
_entity.pdbx_description
1 polymer ?
#
loop_
_entity_poly.entity_id
_entity_poly.type
_entity_poly.pdbx_seq_one_letter_code
_entity_poly.pdbx_strand_id
1 'polypeptide(L)'
;MTLTVWLTFLVAAVFISISPGAGAVNSMSSGLRYGVRKSLPTIAGQQFGYGAQIVLVGAGLGAIVASSNTALAVIKWIGVVYLIWLGIQKWREPPIEASRADLSGFSPRQQFWNGALVNLTNPKATIFLIALFPQFLVAGAPHGPQLATMGAT
;
A
#
# COMPACT_ATOMS: atom_id res chain seq x y z
N MET A 1 -9.07 18.46 4.69
CA MET A 1 -9.65 17.96 3.42
C MET A 1 -11.15 18.22 3.46
N THR A 2 -11.78 18.61 2.35
CA THR A 2 -13.25 18.71 2.30
C THR A 2 -13.87 17.31 2.29
N LEU A 3 -15.12 17.17 2.76
CA LEU A 3 -15.82 15.89 2.79
C LEU A 3 -15.87 15.23 1.40
N THR A 4 -16.11 16.01 0.35
CA THR A 4 -16.16 15.53 -1.04
C THR A 4 -14.82 14.95 -1.50
N VAL A 5 -13.70 15.60 -1.16
CA VAL A 5 -12.35 15.12 -1.51
C VAL A 5 -12.04 13.84 -0.76
N TRP A 6 -12.38 13.77 0.53
CA TRP A 6 -12.19 12.57 1.34
C TRP A 6 -13.04 11.40 0.84
N LEU A 7 -14.32 11.61 0.51
CA LEU A 7 -15.18 10.56 -0.06
C LEU A 7 -14.66 10.06 -1.40
N THR A 8 -14.19 10.96 -2.27
CA THR A 8 -13.59 10.56 -3.55
C THR A 8 -12.32 9.73 -3.34
N PHE A 9 -11.48 10.13 -2.36
CA PHE A 9 -10.30 9.36 -1.97
C PHE A 9 -10.68 7.98 -1.42
N LEU A 10 -11.66 7.92 -0.51
CA LEU A 10 -12.14 6.68 0.08
C LEU A 10 -12.60 5.68 -1.00
N VAL A 11 -13.40 6.13 -1.97
CA VAL A 11 -13.85 5.30 -3.08
C VAL A 11 -12.64 4.76 -3.88
N ALA A 12 -11.68 5.63 -4.22
CA ALA A 12 -10.49 5.21 -4.96
C ALA A 12 -9.63 4.21 -4.15
N ALA A 13 -9.46 4.45 -2.84
CA ALA A 13 -8.73 3.58 -1.94
C ALA A 13 -9.38 2.20 -1.83
N VAL A 14 -10.72 2.12 -1.75
CA VAL A 14 -11.47 0.86 -1.76
C VAL A 14 -11.22 0.09 -3.06
N PHE A 15 -11.41 0.71 -4.22
CA PHE A 15 -11.21 0.05 -5.52
C PHE A 15 -9.80 -0.53 -5.66
N ILE A 16 -8.80 0.24 -5.22
CA ILE A 16 -7.41 -0.20 -5.30
C ILE A 16 -7.13 -1.31 -4.28
N SER A 17 -7.75 -1.27 -3.10
CA SER A 17 -7.58 -2.28 -2.05
C SER A 17 -8.20 -3.64 -2.40
N ILE A 18 -9.20 -3.70 -3.28
CA ILE A 18 -9.84 -4.96 -3.71
C ILE A 18 -8.83 -5.90 -4.38
N SER A 19 -7.87 -5.38 -5.15
CA SER A 19 -6.88 -6.23 -5.81
C SER A 19 -5.85 -6.73 -4.80
N PRO A 20 -5.66 -8.06 -4.63
CA PRO A 20 -4.69 -8.58 -3.66
C PRO A 20 -3.26 -8.22 -4.10
N GLY A 21 -2.61 -7.34 -3.33
CA GLY A 21 -1.19 -7.01 -3.50
C GLY A 21 -0.27 -7.97 -2.73
N ALA A 22 1.04 -7.73 -2.79
CA ALA A 22 2.02 -8.50 -2.01
C ALA A 22 1.70 -8.52 -0.51
N GLY A 23 1.19 -7.39 0.02
CA GLY A 23 0.70 -7.29 1.39
C GLY A 23 -0.43 -8.27 1.71
N ALA A 24 -1.50 -8.26 0.92
CA ALA A 24 -2.64 -9.15 1.10
C ALA A 24 -2.22 -10.63 1.00
N VAL A 25 -1.41 -10.99 0.01
CA VAL A 25 -0.91 -12.36 -0.18
C VAL A 25 -0.07 -12.82 1.00
N ASN A 26 0.82 -11.96 1.51
CA ASN A 26 1.64 -12.30 2.67
C ASN A 26 0.81 -12.47 3.96
N SER A 27 -0.23 -11.65 4.16
CA SER A 27 -1.19 -11.82 5.26
C SER A 27 -1.99 -13.13 5.14
N MET A 28 -2.51 -13.44 3.94
CA MET A 28 -3.23 -14.69 3.67
C MET A 28 -2.32 -15.91 3.88
N SER A 29 -1.09 -15.90 3.35
CA SER A 29 -0.11 -16.97 3.52
C SER A 29 0.25 -17.18 5.00
N SER A 30 0.49 -16.09 5.74
CA SER A 30 0.73 -16.15 7.18
C SER A 30 -0.48 -16.71 7.94
N GLY A 31 -1.70 -16.32 7.57
CA GLY A 31 -2.94 -16.80 8.18
C GLY A 31 -3.19 -18.28 7.92
N LEU A 32 -2.95 -18.75 6.69
CA LEU A 32 -3.07 -20.16 6.31
C LEU A 32 -2.01 -21.04 6.97
N ARG A 33 -0.78 -20.53 7.13
CA ARG A 33 0.35 -21.28 7.70
C ARG A 33 0.36 -21.31 9.22
N TYR A 34 0.06 -20.20 9.89
CA TYR A 34 0.25 -20.03 11.34
C TYR A 34 -1.05 -19.75 12.11
N GLY A 35 -2.17 -19.50 11.40
CA GLY A 35 -3.44 -19.10 11.99
C GLY A 35 -3.54 -17.59 12.26
N VAL A 36 -4.76 -17.06 12.25
CA VAL A 36 -5.06 -15.61 12.31
C VAL A 36 -4.35 -14.87 13.45
N ARG A 37 -4.36 -15.44 14.66
CA ARG A 37 -3.73 -14.81 15.83
C ARG A 37 -2.21 -14.65 15.68
N LYS A 38 -1.56 -15.63 15.05
CA LYS A 38 -0.10 -15.60 14.83
C LYS A 38 0.30 -14.76 13.62
N SER A 39 -0.67 -14.31 12.81
CA SER A 39 -0.42 -13.36 11.72
C SER A 39 -0.43 -11.90 12.15
N LEU A 40 -0.84 -11.59 13.38
CA LEU A 40 -0.86 -10.21 13.90
C LEU A 40 0.50 -9.50 13.79
N PRO A 41 1.65 -10.13 14.11
CA PRO A 41 2.95 -9.49 13.90
C PRO A 41 3.21 -9.18 12.42
N THR A 42 2.86 -10.09 11.51
CA THR A 42 2.97 -9.86 10.06
C THR A 42 2.13 -8.66 9.62
N ILE A 43 0.89 -8.56 10.08
CA ILE A 43 -0.03 -7.46 9.75
C ILE A 43 0.50 -6.13 10.32
N ALA A 44 0.94 -6.11 11.58
CA ALA A 44 1.52 -4.93 12.20
C ALA A 44 2.78 -4.46 11.47
N GLY A 45 3.64 -5.40 11.05
CA GLY A 45 4.78 -5.11 10.19
C GLY A 45 4.37 -4.47 8.88
N GLN A 46 3.34 -5.00 8.22
CA GLN A 46 2.82 -4.43 6.98
C GLN A 46 2.31 -2.99 7.14
N GLN A 47 1.61 -2.70 8.24
CA GLN A 47 1.14 -1.34 8.54
C GLN A 47 2.32 -0.40 8.79
N PHE A 48 3.36 -0.86 9.51
CA PHE A 48 4.57 -0.09 9.71
C PHE A 48 5.28 0.22 8.38
N GLY A 49 5.44 -0.78 7.51
CA GLY A 49 6.05 -0.59 6.18
C GLY A 49 5.26 0.38 5.30
N TYR A 50 3.93 0.31 5.32
CA TYR A 50 3.07 1.23 4.57
C TYR A 50 3.14 2.66 5.12
N GLY A 51 3.10 2.82 6.44
CA GLY A 51 3.29 4.11 7.10
C GLY A 51 4.63 4.74 6.75
N ALA A 52 5.72 3.96 6.75
CA ALA A 52 7.03 4.43 6.32
C ALA A 52 7.05 4.90 4.86
N GLN A 53 6.37 4.19 3.94
CA GLN A 53 6.20 4.65 2.56
C GLN A 53 5.42 5.96 2.47
N ILE A 54 4.33 6.12 3.23
CA ILE A 54 3.55 7.36 3.26
C ILE A 54 4.42 8.53 3.71
N VAL A 55 5.25 8.36 4.73
CA VAL A 55 6.19 9.41 5.17
C VAL A 55 7.22 9.71 4.10
N LEU A 56 7.83 8.68 3.50
CA LEU A 56 8.86 8.84 2.47
C LEU A 56 8.32 9.55 1.22
N VAL A 57 7.18 9.10 0.72
CA VAL A 57 6.51 9.69 -0.43
C VAL A 57 5.97 11.06 -0.06
N GLY A 58 5.35 11.23 1.10
CA GLY A 58 4.86 12.52 1.61
C GLY A 58 5.93 13.59 1.69
N ALA A 59 7.13 13.23 2.15
CA ALA A 59 8.30 14.11 2.17
C ALA A 59 8.78 14.45 0.75
N GLY A 60 8.81 13.48 -0.17
CA GLY A 60 9.24 13.68 -1.56
C GLY A 60 8.21 14.36 -2.47
N LEU A 61 6.92 14.28 -2.15
CA LEU A 61 5.81 14.77 -2.97
C LEU A 61 5.87 16.28 -3.19
N GLY A 62 6.30 17.04 -2.18
CA GLY A 62 6.47 18.49 -2.30
C GLY A 62 7.46 18.87 -3.41
N ALA A 63 8.57 18.14 -3.54
CA ALA A 63 9.56 18.37 -4.58
C ALA A 63 9.03 18.02 -5.98
N ILE A 64 8.30 16.90 -6.10
CA ILE A 64 7.73 16.47 -7.39
C ILE A 64 6.67 17.48 -7.86
N VAL A 65 5.74 17.87 -6.99
CA VAL A 65 4.67 18.82 -7.30
C VAL A 65 5.22 20.21 -7.63
N ALA A 66 6.26 20.67 -6.93
CA ALA A 66 6.91 21.94 -7.22
C ALA A 66 7.73 21.92 -8.53
N SER A 67 8.19 20.73 -8.97
CA SER A 67 9.08 20.60 -10.12
C SER A 67 8.37 20.68 -11.48
N SER A 68 7.26 19.96 -11.69
CA SER A 68 6.57 19.93 -12.99
C SER A 68 5.22 19.19 -12.95
N ASN A 69 4.16 19.84 -13.43
CA ASN A 69 2.86 19.20 -13.65
C ASN A 69 2.92 18.07 -14.70
N THR A 70 3.81 18.19 -15.70
CA THR A 70 4.02 17.15 -16.72
C THR A 70 4.64 15.90 -16.12
N ALA A 71 5.62 16.04 -15.22
CA ALA A 71 6.24 14.90 -14.54
C ALA A 71 5.19 14.14 -13.70
N LEU A 72 4.34 14.87 -12.98
CA LEU A 72 3.24 14.28 -12.22
C LEU A 72 2.25 13.52 -13.13
N ALA A 73 1.89 14.09 -14.29
CA ALA A 73 1.01 13.45 -15.25
C ALA A 73 1.63 12.16 -15.83
N VAL A 74 2.92 12.16 -16.16
CA VAL A 74 3.65 10.98 -16.65
C VAL A 74 3.66 9.88 -15.58
N ILE A 75 4.02 10.21 -14.34
CA ILE A 75 4.04 9.23 -13.24
C ILE A 75 2.64 8.66 -13.00
N LYS A 76 1.60 9.50 -13.07
CA LYS A 76 0.20 9.06 -12.97
C LYS A 76 -0.14 8.02 -14.02
N TRP A 77 0.18 8.27 -15.29
CA TRP A 77 -0.13 7.34 -16.38
C TRP A 77 0.70 6.05 -16.31
N ILE A 78 1.97 6.13 -15.93
CA ILE A 78 2.80 4.95 -15.63
C ILE A 78 2.12 4.12 -14.55
N GLY A 79 1.62 4.76 -13.49
CA GLY A 79 0.93 4.08 -12.42
C GLY A 79 -0.36 3.38 -12.86
N VAL A 80 -1.15 4.02 -13.72
CA VAL A 80 -2.36 3.43 -14.32
C VAL A 80 -2.00 2.17 -15.12
N VAL A 81 -1.04 2.26 -16.04
CA VAL A 81 -0.60 1.12 -16.87
C VAL A 81 -0.08 -0.03 -16.00
N TYR A 82 0.71 0.31 -14.98
CA TYR A 82 1.25 -0.68 -14.06
C TYR A 82 0.17 -1.40 -13.26
N LEU A 83 -0.83 -0.68 -12.75
CA LEU A 83 -1.94 -1.28 -12.00
C LEU A 83 -2.80 -2.19 -12.90
N ILE A 84 -3.02 -1.82 -14.16
CA ILE A 84 -3.70 -2.67 -15.15
C ILE A 84 -2.90 -3.96 -15.37
N TRP A 85 -1.58 -3.84 -15.59
CA TRP A 85 -0.69 -4.99 -15.77
C TRP A 85 -0.70 -5.93 -14.56
N LEU A 86 -0.61 -5.40 -13.34
CA LEU A 86 -0.74 -6.19 -12.11
C LEU A 86 -2.11 -6.87 -12.01
N GLY A 87 -3.20 -6.18 -12.36
CA GLY A 87 -4.54 -6.75 -12.38
C GLY A 87 -4.62 -7.98 -13.29
N ILE A 88 -4.05 -7.89 -14.50
CA ILE A 88 -3.99 -9.01 -15.46
C ILE A 88 -3.14 -10.16 -14.92
N GLN A 89 -1.98 -9.86 -14.31
CA GLN A 89 -1.13 -10.90 -13.72
C GLN A 89 -1.86 -11.65 -12.62
N LYS A 90 -2.62 -10.95 -11.76
CA LYS A 90 -3.42 -11.56 -10.69
C LYS A 90 -4.56 -12.43 -11.19
N TRP A 91 -5.19 -12.09 -12.31
CA TRP A 91 -6.18 -12.99 -12.94
C TRP A 91 -5.57 -14.27 -13.53
N ARG A 92 -4.25 -14.31 -13.76
CA ARG A 92 -3.54 -15.45 -14.34
C ARG A 92 -2.78 -16.29 -13.33
N GLU A 93 -2.71 -15.88 -12.06
CA GLU A 93 -1.99 -16.61 -11.03
C GLU A 93 -2.74 -17.91 -10.63
N PRO A 94 -2.01 -19.05 -10.49
CA PRO A 94 -2.61 -20.29 -10.01
C PRO A 94 -3.03 -20.19 -8.53
N PRO A 95 -4.01 -21.00 -8.08
CA PRO A 95 -4.44 -21.02 -6.68
C PRO A 95 -3.29 -21.37 -5.73
N ILE A 96 -3.24 -20.67 -4.60
CA ILE A 96 -2.23 -20.93 -3.56
C ILE A 96 -2.59 -22.24 -2.84
N GLU A 97 -1.72 -23.26 -2.93
CA GLU A 97 -1.86 -24.47 -2.12
C GLU A 97 -1.45 -24.21 -0.66
N ALA A 98 -2.38 -24.48 0.26
CA ALA A 98 -2.16 -24.29 1.69
C ALA A 98 -1.55 -25.54 2.32
N SER A 99 -0.23 -25.57 2.47
CA SER A 99 0.43 -26.58 3.33
C SER A 99 0.58 -26.05 4.76
N ARG A 100 0.15 -26.84 5.76
CA ARG A 100 0.33 -26.52 7.18
C ARG A 100 1.80 -26.71 7.54
N ALA A 101 2.46 -25.63 7.96
CA ALA A 101 3.85 -25.66 8.38
C ALA A 101 3.97 -26.08 9.86
N ASP A 102 5.06 -26.78 10.18
CA ASP A 102 5.43 -27.09 11.56
C ASP A 102 5.72 -25.79 12.34
N LEU A 103 5.15 -25.66 13.54
CA LEU A 103 5.15 -24.42 14.33
C LEU A 103 6.44 -24.20 15.11
N SER A 104 7.36 -25.17 15.06
CA SER A 104 8.63 -25.23 15.80
C SER A 104 9.60 -24.07 15.50
N GLY A 105 9.37 -23.28 14.44
CA GLY A 105 10.22 -22.14 14.03
C GLY A 105 9.54 -20.76 14.00
N PHE A 106 8.36 -20.58 14.62
CA PHE A 106 7.64 -19.31 14.55
C PHE A 106 8.28 -18.19 15.41
N SER A 107 8.70 -17.09 14.77
CA SER A 107 9.23 -15.89 15.44
C SER A 107 8.38 -14.64 15.15
N PRO A 108 7.67 -14.06 16.14
CA PRO A 108 6.87 -12.85 15.96
C PRO A 108 7.67 -11.66 15.40
N ARG A 109 8.91 -11.48 15.88
CA ARG A 109 9.79 -10.39 15.44
C ARG A 109 10.19 -10.55 13.98
N GLN A 110 10.51 -11.77 13.55
CA GLN A 110 10.85 -12.06 12.17
C GLN A 110 9.64 -11.83 11.26
N GLN A 111 8.45 -12.27 11.68
CA GLN A 111 7.22 -12.06 10.94
C GLN A 111 6.85 -10.58 10.78
N PHE A 112 7.09 -9.77 11.82
CA PHE A 112 6.95 -8.32 11.74
C PHE A 112 7.86 -7.70 10.69
N TRP A 113 9.17 -7.96 10.76
CA TRP A 113 10.11 -7.37 9.79
C TRP A 113 9.89 -7.88 8.37
N ASN A 114 9.52 -9.15 8.20
CA ASN A 114 9.11 -9.69 6.90
C ASN A 114 7.89 -8.93 6.35
N GLY A 115 6.85 -8.73 7.17
CA GLY A 115 5.67 -7.95 6.78
C GLY A 115 6.00 -6.50 6.41
N ALA A 116 6.87 -5.85 7.20
CA ALA A 116 7.34 -4.50 6.95
C ALA A 116 8.09 -4.38 5.63
N LEU A 117 9.04 -5.28 5.36
CA LEU A 117 9.82 -5.30 4.12
C LEU A 117 8.93 -5.60 2.91
N VAL A 118 7.99 -6.53 3.02
CA VAL A 118 7.02 -6.83 1.95
C VAL A 118 6.23 -5.60 1.56
N ASN A 119 5.75 -4.81 2.53
CA ASN A 119 4.96 -3.63 2.19
C ASN A 119 5.84 -2.46 1.74
N LEU A 120 7.00 -2.26 2.37
CA LEU A 120 7.96 -1.21 2.00
C LEU A 120 8.48 -1.36 0.56
N THR A 121 8.61 -2.60 0.08
CA THR A 121 9.03 -2.92 -1.29
C THR A 121 7.86 -3.14 -2.24
N ASN A 122 6.61 -2.93 -1.80
CA ASN A 122 5.42 -3.19 -2.61
C ASN A 122 5.25 -2.10 -3.69
N PRO A 123 5.55 -2.42 -4.97
CA PRO A 123 5.47 -1.42 -6.04
C PRO A 123 4.04 -0.91 -6.27
N LYS A 124 3.01 -1.71 -5.98
CA LYS A 124 1.61 -1.29 -6.07
C LYS A 124 1.32 -0.15 -5.09
N ALA A 125 1.77 -0.29 -3.84
CA ALA A 125 1.58 0.72 -2.81
C ALA A 125 2.38 1.98 -3.15
N THR A 126 3.64 1.84 -3.53
CA THR A 126 4.49 2.99 -3.92
C THR A 126 3.88 3.78 -5.07
N ILE A 127 3.45 3.10 -6.13
CA ILE A 127 2.87 3.74 -7.30
C ILE A 127 1.54 4.42 -6.96
N PHE A 128 0.70 3.80 -6.14
CA PHE A 128 -0.52 4.43 -5.62
C PHE A 128 -0.21 5.72 -4.85
N LEU A 129 0.75 5.67 -3.93
CA LEU A 129 1.12 6.85 -3.14
C LEU A 129 1.65 7.98 -4.02
N ILE A 130 2.52 7.69 -4.99
CA ILE A 130 3.10 8.75 -5.84
C ILE A 130 2.08 9.28 -6.84
N ALA A 131 1.29 8.41 -7.49
CA ALA A 131 0.36 8.81 -8.53
C ALA A 131 -0.92 9.42 -7.97
N LEU A 132 -1.42 8.93 -6.84
CA LEU A 132 -2.77 9.20 -6.38
C LEU A 132 -2.85 10.18 -5.21
N PHE A 133 -2.00 10.07 -4.17
CA PHE A 133 -2.03 11.00 -3.03
C PHE A 133 -2.01 12.49 -3.44
N PRO A 134 -1.12 12.95 -4.34
CA PRO A 134 -1.10 14.36 -4.70
C PRO A 134 -2.40 14.86 -5.33
N GLN A 135 -3.23 14.00 -5.92
CA GLN A 135 -4.53 14.39 -6.50
C GLN A 135 -5.58 14.74 -5.45
N PHE A 136 -5.39 14.29 -4.21
CA PHE A 136 -6.32 14.51 -3.11
C PHE A 136 -5.84 15.54 -2.10
N LEU A 137 -4.65 16.12 -2.31
CA LEU A 137 -4.16 17.24 -1.53
C LEU A 137 -4.90 18.53 -1.91
N VAL A 138 -5.39 19.23 -0.89
CA VAL A 138 -5.97 20.56 -1.04
C VAL A 138 -4.85 21.59 -1.04
N ALA A 139 -4.71 22.32 -2.16
CA ALA A 139 -3.76 23.40 -2.30
C ALA A 139 -3.98 24.49 -1.24
N GLY A 140 -2.89 25.03 -0.68
CA GLY A 140 -2.95 26.09 0.34
C GLY A 140 -3.27 25.61 1.76
N ALA A 141 -3.50 24.31 1.98
CA ALA A 141 -3.68 23.74 3.31
C ALA A 141 -2.43 22.93 3.77
N PRO A 142 -2.15 22.83 5.08
CA PRO A 142 -1.01 22.08 5.58
C PRO A 142 -1.04 20.61 5.12
N HIS A 143 0.08 20.10 4.61
CA HIS A 143 0.14 18.73 4.06
C HIS A 143 0.10 17.65 5.16
N GLY A 144 0.71 17.89 6.33
CA GLY A 144 0.82 16.90 7.39
C GLY A 144 -0.52 16.29 7.84
N PRO A 145 -1.52 17.10 8.24
CA PRO A 145 -2.84 16.58 8.61
C PRO A 145 -3.54 15.84 7.48
N GLN A 146 -3.37 16.29 6.23
CA GLN A 146 -3.99 15.64 5.06
C GLN A 146 -3.36 14.27 4.79
N LEU A 147 -2.04 14.16 4.86
CA LEU A 147 -1.32 12.88 4.74
C LEU A 147 -1.70 11.93 5.87
N ALA A 148 -1.88 12.43 7.10
CA ALA A 148 -2.34 11.63 8.23
C ALA A 148 -3.77 11.12 8.03
N THR A 149 -4.70 11.96 7.55
CA THR A 149 -6.06 11.53 7.23
C THR A 149 -6.08 10.48 6.12
N MET A 150 -5.34 10.69 5.04
CA MET A 150 -5.23 9.72 3.93
C MET A 150 -4.55 8.42 4.35
N GLY A 151 -3.55 8.48 5.23
CA GLY A 151 -2.87 7.29 5.74
C GLY A 151 -3.69 6.48 6.74
N ALA A 152 -4.63 7.11 7.44
CA ALA A 152 -5.55 6.47 8.38
C ALA A 152 -6.84 5.93 7.74
N THR A 153 -7.09 6.30 6.48
CA THR A 153 -8.26 5.86 5.69
C THR A 153 -7.90 4.63 4.87
#